data_AF-A0A6A3ALQ8-F1
#
_entry.id   AF-A0A6A3ALQ8-F1
#
_cell.length_a   1.000
_cell.length_b   1.000
_cell.length_c   1.000
_cell.angle_alpha   90.00
_cell.angle_beta   90.00
_cell.angle_gamma   90.00
#
_symmetry.space_group_name_H-M   'P 1'
#
loop_
_entity.id
_entity.type
_entity.pdbx_description
1 polymer ?
#
loop_
_entity_poly.entity_id
_entity_poly.type
_entity_poly.pdbx_seq_one_letter_code
_entity_poly.pdbx_strand_id
1 'polypeptide(L)'
;MSSDDLNQTGLVITLTESIRSFLLSISDDPRLSQELQELALALSSATDASYKQIRSLWIQSDVEARPGLISLFSGSNFVFASPKPREKSEELKERLRKLKEQAERREYQELVKDITPKKNVHEPFSTYKDQIGFGLHVALIMFTGYLVGHFAFRALFNHSPIMRYYWIGFWHAP
;
A
#
# COMPACT_ATOMS: atom_id res chain seq x y z
N MET A 1 4.91 38.32 4.70
CA MET A 1 3.64 38.83 4.15
C MET A 1 3.18 37.85 3.09
N SER A 2 2.24 36.96 3.43
CA SER A 2 1.60 36.05 2.46
C SER A 2 0.12 36.40 2.43
N SER A 3 -0.30 37.12 1.39
CA SER A 3 -1.69 37.52 1.19
C SER A 3 -2.33 36.81 0.00
N ASP A 4 -1.57 35.98 -0.74
CA ASP A 4 -2.05 35.32 -1.96
C ASP A 4 -2.40 33.82 -1.79
N ASP A 5 -2.08 33.21 -0.63
CA ASP A 5 -2.35 31.78 -0.37
C ASP A 5 -3.81 31.47 0.04
N LEU A 6 -4.64 32.50 0.29
CA LEU A 6 -6.01 32.32 0.76
C LEU A 6 -6.99 31.88 -0.35
N ASN A 7 -6.67 32.11 -1.62
CA ASN A 7 -7.61 31.84 -2.72
C ASN A 7 -7.40 30.48 -3.42
N GLN A 8 -6.26 29.79 -3.22
CA GLN A 8 -5.93 28.54 -3.93
C GLN A 8 -5.85 27.29 -3.04
N THR A 9 -6.18 27.40 -1.75
CA THR A 9 -6.17 26.26 -0.82
C THR A 9 -7.48 25.46 -0.91
N GLY A 10 -7.65 24.70 -1.99
CA GLY A 10 -8.83 23.88 -2.20
C GLY A 10 -8.82 23.04 -3.47
N LEU A 11 -9.89 22.27 -3.65
CA LEU A 11 -10.16 21.52 -4.86
C LEU A 11 -10.32 22.50 -6.03
N VAL A 12 -9.44 22.39 -7.03
CA VAL A 12 -9.51 23.20 -8.26
C VAL A 12 -10.26 22.39 -9.32
N ILE A 13 -11.15 23.07 -10.03
CA ILE A 13 -11.97 22.49 -11.10
C ILE A 13 -11.79 23.29 -12.40
N THR A 14 -11.80 22.59 -13.52
CA THR A 14 -11.83 23.19 -14.85
C THR A 14 -13.21 23.82 -15.10
N LEU A 15 -13.26 25.06 -15.57
CA LEU A 15 -14.53 25.71 -15.90
C LEU A 15 -15.07 25.18 -17.22
N THR A 16 -16.20 24.48 -17.14
CA THR A 16 -17.05 24.16 -18.30
C THR A 16 -17.92 25.36 -18.67
N GLU A 17 -18.49 25.33 -19.87
CA GLU A 17 -19.36 26.39 -20.38
C GLU A 17 -20.58 26.64 -19.45
N SER A 18 -21.14 25.58 -18.86
CA SER A 18 -22.22 25.65 -17.87
C SER A 18 -21.85 26.50 -16.65
N ILE A 19 -20.61 26.37 -16.17
CA ILE A 19 -20.10 27.13 -15.03
C ILE A 19 -19.86 28.58 -15.45
N ARG A 20 -19.32 28.82 -16.65
CA ARG A 20 -19.11 30.19 -17.15
C ARG A 20 -20.42 30.94 -17.35
N SER A 21 -21.41 30.31 -17.98
CA SER A 21 -22.73 30.93 -18.16
C SER A 21 -23.40 31.26 -16.83
N PHE A 22 -23.22 30.38 -15.83
CA PHE A 22 -23.71 30.62 -14.47
C PHE A 22 -23.00 31.80 -13.81
N LEU A 23 -21.67 31.88 -13.87
CA LEU A 23 -20.91 32.98 -13.30
C LEU A 23 -21.24 34.32 -13.96
N LEU A 24 -21.47 34.35 -15.28
CA LEU A 24 -21.95 35.55 -15.98
C LEU A 24 -23.36 35.96 -15.53
N SER A 25 -24.27 35.00 -15.36
CA SER A 25 -25.62 35.30 -14.86
C SER A 25 -25.61 35.87 -13.43
N ILE A 26 -24.66 35.42 -12.60
CA ILE A 26 -24.46 35.93 -11.23
C ILE A 26 -23.85 37.32 -11.24
N SER A 27 -22.92 37.59 -12.16
CA SER A 27 -22.32 38.92 -12.31
C SER A 27 -23.38 39.99 -12.58
N ASP A 28 -24.38 39.66 -13.41
CA ASP A 28 -25.44 40.59 -13.79
C ASP A 28 -26.58 40.67 -12.76
N ASP A 29 -26.53 39.89 -11.67
CA ASP A 29 -27.56 39.88 -10.63
C ASP A 29 -27.36 41.04 -9.63
N PRO A 30 -28.25 42.05 -9.60
CA PRO A 30 -28.12 43.22 -8.72
C PRO A 30 -28.34 42.89 -7.23
N ARG A 31 -28.76 41.67 -6.88
CA ARG A 31 -29.01 41.26 -5.48
C ARG A 31 -27.75 40.84 -4.76
N LEU A 32 -26.67 40.56 -5.48
CA LEU A 32 -25.39 40.13 -4.94
C LEU A 32 -24.52 41.31 -4.49
N SER A 33 -23.63 41.05 -3.53
CA SER A 33 -22.61 42.02 -3.13
C SER A 33 -21.68 42.32 -4.31
N GLN A 34 -21.28 43.58 -4.44
CA GLN A 34 -20.40 44.04 -5.52
C GLN A 34 -19.08 43.24 -5.58
N GLU A 35 -18.50 42.90 -4.42
CA GLU A 35 -17.28 42.09 -4.35
C GLU A 35 -17.47 40.70 -4.99
N LEU A 36 -18.66 40.11 -4.86
CA LEU A 36 -18.96 38.78 -5.41
C LEU A 36 -19.24 38.84 -6.91
N GLN A 37 -19.84 39.92 -7.39
CA GLN A 37 -20.03 40.17 -8.82
C GLN A 37 -18.67 40.31 -9.52
N GLU A 38 -17.77 41.11 -8.94
CA GLU A 38 -16.40 41.29 -9.45
C GLU A 38 -15.61 39.96 -9.43
N LEU A 39 -15.75 39.16 -8.37
CA LEU A 39 -15.16 37.82 -8.31
C LEU A 39 -15.76 36.87 -9.35
N ALA A 40 -17.08 36.91 -9.58
CA ALA A 40 -17.72 36.07 -10.60
C ALA A 40 -17.24 36.44 -12.01
N LEU A 41 -17.12 37.74 -12.32
CA LEU A 41 -16.53 38.23 -13.56
C LEU A 41 -15.09 37.75 -13.74
N ALA A 42 -14.25 37.93 -12.72
CA ALA A 42 -12.86 37.49 -12.75
C ALA A 42 -12.75 35.97 -13.00
N LEU A 43 -13.57 35.17 -12.29
CA LEU A 43 -13.59 33.72 -12.43
C LEU A 43 -14.13 33.27 -13.80
N SER A 44 -15.08 33.99 -14.39
CA SER A 44 -15.65 33.64 -15.70
C SER A 44 -14.60 33.67 -16.82
N SER A 45 -13.60 34.55 -16.69
CA SER A 45 -12.48 34.68 -17.63
C SER A 45 -11.41 33.60 -17.46
N ALA A 46 -11.40 32.89 -16.33
CA ALA A 46 -10.39 31.89 -16.01
C ALA A 46 -10.71 30.51 -16.60
N THR A 47 -9.66 29.71 -16.85
CA THR A 47 -9.78 28.31 -17.26
C THR A 47 -10.02 27.37 -16.07
N ASP A 48 -9.45 27.73 -14.91
CA ASP A 48 -9.47 26.94 -13.69
C ASP A 48 -9.90 27.81 -12.50
N ALA A 49 -10.71 27.25 -11.59
CA ALA A 49 -11.16 27.96 -10.40
C ALA A 49 -11.27 27.05 -9.18
N SER A 50 -11.20 27.67 -8.00
CA SER A 50 -11.44 26.99 -6.74
C SER A 50 -12.91 26.62 -6.57
N TYR A 51 -13.19 25.35 -6.31
CA TYR A 51 -14.54 24.86 -6.01
C TYR A 51 -15.17 25.61 -4.84
N LYS A 52 -14.38 26.05 -3.86
CA LYS A 52 -14.89 26.81 -2.70
C LYS A 52 -15.53 28.14 -3.13
N GLN A 53 -14.90 28.86 -4.05
CA GLN A 53 -15.38 30.14 -4.56
C GLN A 53 -16.66 29.97 -5.37
N ILE A 54 -16.69 28.97 -6.26
CA ILE A 54 -17.90 28.67 -7.05
C ILE A 54 -19.04 28.22 -6.13
N ARG A 55 -18.75 27.41 -5.11
CA ARG A 55 -19.75 26.99 -4.12
C ARG A 55 -20.27 28.15 -3.29
N SER A 56 -19.43 29.09 -2.86
CA SER A 56 -19.90 30.27 -2.11
C SER A 56 -20.77 31.19 -2.95
N LEU A 57 -20.44 31.34 -4.25
CA LEU A 57 -21.29 32.08 -5.20
C LEU A 57 -22.61 31.35 -5.42
N TRP A 58 -22.57 30.03 -5.58
CA TRP A 58 -23.78 29.21 -5.72
C TRP A 58 -24.68 29.28 -4.50
N ILE A 59 -24.14 29.28 -3.26
CA ILE A 59 -24.93 29.41 -2.03
C ILE A 59 -25.62 30.78 -1.92
N GLN A 60 -25.02 31.82 -2.49
CA GLN A 60 -25.53 33.19 -2.43
C GLN A 60 -26.44 33.55 -3.61
N SER A 61 -26.44 32.74 -4.67
CA SER A 61 -27.39 32.91 -5.77
C SER A 61 -28.82 32.68 -5.30
N ASP A 62 -29.77 33.36 -5.95
CA ASP A 62 -31.20 33.17 -5.73
C ASP A 62 -31.61 31.70 -5.92
N VAL A 63 -32.53 31.22 -5.08
CA VAL A 63 -32.97 29.82 -5.08
C VAL A 63 -33.72 29.47 -6.37
N GLU A 64 -34.42 30.44 -6.98
CA GLU A 64 -35.20 30.24 -8.20
C GLU A 64 -34.31 30.20 -9.45
N ALA A 65 -33.22 30.98 -9.45
CA ALA A 65 -32.25 31.03 -10.55
C ALA A 65 -31.12 30.00 -10.44
N ARG A 66 -31.12 29.19 -9.37
CA ARG A 66 -30.03 28.26 -9.03
C ARG A 66 -30.07 27.00 -9.90
N PRO A 67 -29.06 26.75 -10.75
CA PRO A 67 -28.97 25.48 -11.46
C PRO A 67 -28.64 24.35 -10.48
N GLY A 68 -29.10 23.13 -10.79
CA GLY A 68 -28.77 21.94 -10.02
C GLY A 68 -27.25 21.76 -9.92
N LEU A 69 -26.73 21.53 -8.72
CA LEU A 69 -25.29 21.47 -8.46
C LEU A 69 -24.61 20.39 -9.33
N ILE A 70 -25.26 19.22 -9.44
CA ILE A 70 -24.75 18.09 -10.23
C ILE A 70 -24.74 18.41 -11.73
N SER A 71 -25.79 19.06 -12.24
CA SER A 71 -25.84 19.49 -13.64
C SER A 71 -24.82 20.58 -13.95
N LEU A 72 -24.57 21.48 -13.01
CA LEU A 72 -23.62 22.58 -13.16
C LEU A 72 -22.18 22.04 -13.32
N PHE A 73 -21.78 21.11 -12.46
CA PHE A 73 -20.45 20.48 -12.47
C PHE A 73 -20.33 19.27 -13.41
N SER A 74 -21.38 18.94 -14.17
CA SER A 74 -21.34 17.83 -15.11
C SER A 74 -20.33 18.11 -16.22
N GLY A 75 -19.37 17.20 -16.41
CA GLY A 75 -18.27 17.37 -17.37
C GLY A 75 -17.10 18.22 -16.87
N SER A 76 -17.13 18.71 -15.62
CA SER A 76 -15.97 19.39 -15.01
C SER A 76 -14.93 18.37 -14.55
N ASN A 77 -13.66 18.66 -14.77
CA ASN A 77 -12.54 17.84 -14.31
C ASN A 77 -11.88 18.49 -13.10
N PHE A 78 -11.44 17.66 -12.17
CA PHE A 78 -10.64 18.09 -11.03
C PHE A 78 -9.18 18.24 -11.44
N VAL A 79 -8.61 19.43 -11.24
CA VAL A 79 -7.19 19.68 -11.44
C VAL A 79 -6.46 19.26 -10.17
N PHE A 80 -6.12 17.98 -10.09
CA PHE A 80 -5.24 17.49 -9.04
C PHE A 80 -3.81 17.87 -9.38
N ALA A 81 -3.27 18.88 -8.68
CA ALA A 81 -1.83 19.05 -8.64
C ALA A 81 -1.25 17.79 -7.96
N SER A 82 -0.53 16.96 -8.72
CA SER A 82 0.22 15.86 -8.12
C SER A 82 1.07 16.45 -6.99
N PRO A 83 0.97 15.95 -5.76
CA PRO A 83 1.78 16.44 -4.66
C PRO A 83 3.23 16.45 -5.11
N LYS A 84 3.96 17.55 -4.82
CA LYS A 84 5.39 17.63 -5.15
C LYS A 84 6.05 16.31 -4.72
N PRO A 85 6.72 15.59 -5.65
CA PRO A 85 7.41 14.35 -5.33
C PRO A 85 8.31 14.63 -4.13
N ARG A 86 8.10 13.92 -3.01
CA ARG A 86 8.89 14.10 -1.80
C ARG A 86 10.36 13.97 -2.18
N GLU A 87 11.19 14.94 -1.79
CA GLU A 87 12.64 14.85 -1.93
C GLU A 87 13.09 13.58 -1.22
N LYS A 88 13.43 12.55 -2.00
CA LYS A 88 13.98 11.30 -1.45
C LYS A 88 15.33 11.65 -0.84
N SER A 89 15.47 11.41 0.46
CA SER A 89 16.74 11.56 1.19
C SER A 89 17.86 10.83 0.44
N GLU A 90 19.06 11.42 0.43
CA GLU A 90 20.22 10.90 -0.30
C GLU A 90 20.52 9.43 0.05
N GLU A 91 20.30 9.04 1.30
CA GLU A 91 20.42 7.65 1.78
C GLU A 91 19.51 6.66 1.01
N LEU A 92 18.31 7.08 0.60
CA LEU A 92 17.37 6.25 -0.13
C LEU A 92 17.78 6.08 -1.60
N LYS A 93 18.41 7.11 -2.20
CA LYS A 93 18.95 7.03 -3.57
C LYS A 93 20.15 6.08 -3.63
N GLU A 94 21.04 6.13 -2.64
CA GLU A 94 22.16 5.21 -2.56
C GLU A 94 21.72 3.75 -2.38
N ARG A 95 20.69 3.51 -1.57
CA ARG A 95 20.09 2.17 -1.43
C ARG A 95 19.47 1.68 -2.73
N LEU A 96 18.77 2.53 -3.47
CA LEU A 96 18.21 2.18 -4.78
C LEU A 96 19.32 1.90 -5.82
N ARG A 97 20.42 2.66 -5.79
CA ARG A 97 21.58 2.41 -6.67
C ARG A 97 22.23 1.07 -6.36
N LYS A 98 22.40 0.73 -5.07
CA LYS A 98 22.94 -0.57 -4.64
C LYS A 98 22.04 -1.73 -5.08
N LEU A 99 20.73 -1.60 -4.96
CA LEU A 99 19.79 -2.64 -5.41
C LEU A 99 19.82 -2.81 -6.93
N LYS A 100 19.94 -1.71 -7.69
CA LYS A 100 20.05 -1.76 -9.14
C LYS A 100 21.35 -2.44 -9.58
N GLU A 101 22.49 -2.07 -8.98
CA GLU A 101 23.78 -2.69 -9.29
C GLU A 101 23.78 -4.20 -8.96
N GLN A 102 23.10 -4.61 -7.89
CA GLN A 102 22.93 -6.03 -7.56
C GLN A 102 22.05 -6.78 -8.57
N ALA A 103 20.99 -6.15 -9.09
CA ALA A 103 20.16 -6.74 -10.13
C ALA A 103 20.94 -6.88 -11.44
N GLU A 104 21.65 -5.83 -11.87
CA GLU A 104 22.48 -5.85 -13.07
C GLU A 104 23.56 -6.94 -12.96
N ARG A 105 24.26 -7.06 -11.82
CA ARG A 105 25.25 -8.14 -11.61
C ARG A 105 24.64 -9.54 -11.69
N ARG A 106 23.40 -9.73 -11.23
CA ARG A 106 22.72 -11.04 -11.35
C ARG A 106 22.39 -11.35 -12.80
N GLU A 107 21.91 -10.38 -13.56
CA GLU A 107 21.65 -10.53 -15.00
C GLU A 107 22.96 -10.83 -15.77
N TYR A 108 24.05 -10.12 -15.47
CA TYR A 108 25.37 -10.45 -16.05
C TYR A 108 25.83 -11.86 -15.66
N GLN A 109 25.59 -12.31 -14.43
CA GLN A 109 25.93 -13.67 -14.00
C GLN A 109 25.10 -14.73 -14.73
N GLU A 110 23.82 -14.45 -15.02
CA GLU A 110 22.97 -15.34 -15.81
C GLU A 110 23.42 -15.42 -17.26
N LEU A 111 23.82 -14.30 -17.87
CA LEU A 111 24.35 -14.27 -19.24
C LEU A 111 25.70 -14.99 -19.39
N VAL A 112 26.54 -14.94 -18.35
CA VAL A 112 27.87 -15.57 -18.33
C VAL A 112 27.81 -17.05 -17.90
N LYS A 113 26.66 -17.49 -17.35
CA LYS A 113 26.43 -18.87 -16.90
C LYS A 113 26.49 -19.90 -18.03
N ASP A 114 26.06 -19.52 -19.23
CA ASP A 114 26.02 -20.43 -20.38
C ASP A 114 27.36 -20.52 -21.12
N ILE A 115 28.27 -19.57 -20.87
CA ILE A 115 29.58 -19.46 -21.55
C ILE A 115 30.71 -20.01 -20.66
N THR A 116 30.55 -19.96 -19.33
CA THR A 116 31.58 -20.42 -18.40
C THR A 116 31.38 -21.91 -18.11
N PRO A 117 32.35 -22.80 -18.42
CA PRO A 117 32.26 -24.19 -18.00
C PRO A 117 32.14 -24.22 -16.47
N LYS A 118 31.16 -24.95 -15.93
CA LYS A 118 30.96 -25.18 -14.49
C LYS A 118 32.31 -25.52 -13.86
N LYS A 119 32.98 -24.52 -13.31
CA LYS A 119 34.23 -24.71 -12.60
C LYS A 119 33.80 -25.40 -11.32
N ASN A 120 34.02 -26.71 -11.26
CA ASN A 120 34.00 -27.51 -10.06
C ASN A 120 35.07 -26.94 -9.11
N VAL A 121 34.79 -25.78 -8.53
CA VAL A 121 35.58 -25.22 -7.45
C VAL A 121 35.07 -25.96 -6.23
N HIS A 122 35.82 -26.98 -5.87
CA HIS A 122 35.83 -27.65 -4.60
C HIS A 122 35.58 -26.63 -3.47
N GLU A 123 34.34 -26.56 -2.99
CA GLU A 123 33.97 -25.87 -1.76
C GLU A 123 34.11 -26.88 -0.61
N PRO A 124 35.20 -26.85 0.17
CA PRO A 124 35.36 -27.76 1.31
C PRO A 124 34.32 -27.50 2.42
N PHE A 125 33.50 -26.45 2.29
CA PHE A 125 32.46 -26.06 3.25
C PHE A 125 31.02 -26.39 2.81
N SER A 126 30.79 -26.86 1.57
CA SER A 126 29.47 -27.36 1.16
C SER A 126 29.12 -28.67 1.88
N THR A 127 30.08 -29.57 2.03
CA THR A 127 29.88 -30.82 2.80
C THR A 127 29.47 -30.56 4.24
N TYR A 128 30.05 -29.57 4.93
CA TYR A 128 29.72 -29.26 6.33
C TYR A 128 28.34 -28.61 6.49
N LYS A 129 27.95 -27.70 5.57
CA LYS A 129 26.60 -27.10 5.59
C LYS A 129 25.52 -28.12 5.24
N ASP A 130 25.78 -29.00 4.29
CA ASP A 130 24.85 -30.09 3.97
C ASP A 130 24.81 -31.14 5.09
N GLN A 131 25.92 -31.39 5.81
CA GLN A 131 25.93 -32.25 7.01
C GLN A 131 25.15 -31.64 8.17
N ILE A 132 25.25 -30.33 8.38
CA ILE A 132 24.43 -29.62 9.37
C ILE A 132 22.97 -29.62 8.94
N GLY A 133 22.68 -29.39 7.66
CA GLY A 133 21.33 -29.42 7.12
C GLY A 133 20.70 -30.80 7.28
N PHE A 134 21.43 -31.86 6.94
CA PHE A 134 20.99 -33.24 7.11
C PHE A 134 20.83 -33.61 8.59
N GLY A 135 21.80 -33.28 9.45
CA GLY A 135 21.75 -33.55 10.88
C GLY A 135 20.61 -32.80 11.60
N LEU A 136 20.42 -31.52 11.28
CA LEU A 136 19.35 -30.70 11.85
C LEU A 136 17.97 -31.18 11.39
N HIS A 137 17.84 -31.56 10.12
CA HIS A 137 16.59 -32.10 9.59
C HIS A 137 16.20 -33.43 10.23
N VAL A 138 17.17 -34.35 10.37
CA VAL A 138 16.95 -35.64 11.04
C VAL A 138 16.62 -35.43 12.52
N ALA A 139 17.33 -34.55 13.23
CA ALA A 139 17.04 -34.23 14.63
C ALA A 139 15.63 -33.64 14.80
N LEU A 140 15.21 -32.76 13.89
CA LEU A 140 13.88 -32.17 13.90
C LEU A 140 12.79 -33.23 13.71
N ILE A 141 12.93 -34.11 12.70
CA ILE A 141 11.96 -35.17 12.43
C ILE A 141 11.91 -36.18 13.58
N MET A 142 13.06 -36.57 14.14
CA MET A 142 13.09 -37.48 15.30
C MET A 142 12.45 -36.85 16.53
N PHE A 143 12.70 -35.56 16.79
CA PHE A 143 12.09 -34.85 17.91
C PHE A 143 10.56 -34.76 17.74
N THR A 144 10.09 -34.35 16.56
CA THR A 144 8.65 -34.30 16.27
C THR A 144 8.00 -35.68 16.34
N GLY A 145 8.63 -36.71 15.77
CA GLY A 145 8.16 -38.09 15.85
C GLY A 145 8.11 -38.62 17.28
N TYR A 146 9.11 -38.29 18.11
CA TYR A 146 9.14 -38.65 19.53
C TYR A 146 8.02 -37.94 20.31
N LEU A 147 7.79 -36.64 20.09
CA LEU A 147 6.69 -35.92 20.73
C LEU A 147 5.34 -36.52 20.33
N VAL A 148 5.10 -36.73 19.04
CA VAL A 148 3.86 -37.32 18.53
C VAL A 148 3.65 -38.73 19.08
N GLY A 149 4.69 -39.57 19.05
CA GLY A 149 4.66 -40.92 19.62
C GLY A 149 4.42 -40.92 21.13
N HIS A 150 5.08 -40.02 21.86
CA HIS A 150 4.91 -39.86 23.31
C HIS A 150 3.49 -39.38 23.65
N PHE A 151 2.94 -38.41 22.92
CA PHE A 151 1.56 -37.97 23.09
C PHE A 151 0.56 -39.05 22.71
N ALA A 152 0.78 -39.76 21.61
CA ALA A 152 -0.08 -40.86 21.18
C ALA A 152 -0.05 -42.04 22.17
N PHE A 153 1.13 -42.44 22.63
CA PHE A 153 1.29 -43.49 23.64
C PHE A 153 0.69 -43.07 24.98
N ARG A 154 0.93 -41.82 25.41
CA ARG A 154 0.33 -41.28 26.62
C ARG A 154 -1.19 -41.14 26.49
N ALA A 155 -1.73 -40.84 25.32
CA ALA A 155 -3.17 -40.81 25.07
C ALA A 155 -3.80 -42.21 25.05
N LEU A 156 -3.12 -43.19 24.46
CA LEU A 156 -3.59 -44.58 24.35
C LEU A 156 -3.48 -45.35 25.67
N PHE A 157 -2.43 -45.10 26.48
CA PHE A 157 -2.16 -45.78 27.75
C PHE A 157 -2.54 -44.97 29.00
N ASN A 158 -3.14 -43.77 28.87
CA ASN A 158 -3.71 -43.05 30.01
C ASN A 158 -4.92 -43.76 30.66
N HIS A 159 -5.33 -44.92 30.13
CA HIS A 159 -6.49 -45.68 30.61
C HIS A 159 -6.22 -47.19 30.78
N SER A 160 -5.07 -47.58 31.33
CA SER A 160 -4.95 -48.91 31.96
C SER A 160 -3.78 -49.00 32.95
N PRO A 161 -4.03 -49.03 34.28
CA PRO A 161 -3.03 -49.33 35.29
C PRO A 161 -2.92 -50.85 35.43
N ILE A 162 -2.41 -51.56 34.42
CA ILE A 162 -2.28 -53.02 34.49
C ILE A 162 -0.86 -53.41 34.07
N MET A 163 0.07 -53.24 35.01
CA MET A 163 1.33 -53.99 35.13
C MET A 163 1.84 -53.84 36.57
N ARG A 164 1.00 -54.23 37.54
CA ARG A 164 1.40 -54.38 38.95
C ARG A 164 1.06 -55.75 39.57
N TYR A 165 0.53 -56.70 38.80
CA TYR A 165 0.09 -58.01 39.32
C TYR A 165 0.52 -59.24 38.49
N TYR A 166 1.53 -59.14 37.62
CA TYR A 166 2.12 -60.31 36.94
C TYR A 166 3.50 -60.70 37.51
N TRP A 167 3.70 -60.50 38.82
CA TRP A 167 4.86 -60.99 39.57
C TRP A 167 4.46 -61.72 40.87
N ILE A 168 3.29 -62.36 40.91
CA ILE A 168 2.87 -63.21 42.05
C ILE A 168 2.31 -64.58 41.63
N GLY A 169 2.18 -64.86 40.33
CA GLY A 169 1.62 -66.12 39.83
C GLY A 169 2.64 -67.22 39.50
N PHE A 170 3.95 -67.00 39.62
CA PHE A 170 4.98 -67.95 39.19
C PHE A 170 5.51 -68.88 40.30
N TRP A 171 4.96 -68.83 41.52
CA TRP A 171 5.47 -69.61 42.67
C TRP A 171 4.41 -70.45 43.42
N HIS A 172 3.26 -70.74 42.81
CA HIS A 172 2.33 -71.69 43.45
C HIS A 172 1.43 -72.42 42.45
N ALA A 173 1.87 -73.61 42.03
CA ALA A 173 1.00 -74.72 41.67
C ALA A 173 1.84 -76.02 41.69
N PRO A 174 1.22 -77.15 42.05
CA PRO A 174 1.73 -78.19 42.96
C PRO A 174 2.72 -79.20 42.39
#